data_AF-A0A662L3U2-F1
#
_entry.id   AF-A0A662L3U2-F1
#
_cell.length_a   1.000
_cell.length_b   1.000
_cell.length_c   1.000
_cell.angle_alpha   90.00
_cell.angle_beta   90.00
_cell.angle_gamma   90.00
#
_symmetry.space_group_name_H-M   'P 1'
#
loop_
_entity.id
_entity.type
_entity.pdbx_description
1 polymer ?
#
loop_
_entity_poly.entity_id
_entity_poly.type
_entity_poly.pdbx_seq_one_letter_code
_entity_poly.pdbx_strand_id
1 'polypeptide(L)'
;MNKGNATFGRQVGSYPLLVCLPYKKNVGKFVDVKIKDYGYRSITGIEYPLNINHANMKAIESLPAIGKKRAVRIMANRPFKNFEELYKIMDSVFNKEEVNNWISLK
;
A
#
# COMPACT_ATOMS: atom_id res chain seq x y z
N MET A 1 -2.15 -5.79 -15.65
CA MET A 1 -3.14 -6.87 -15.76
C MET A 1 -3.67 -7.21 -14.38
N ASN A 2 -4.98 -7.35 -14.23
CA ASN A 2 -5.57 -7.83 -12.97
C ASN A 2 -5.69 -9.36 -13.02
N LYS A 3 -5.16 -10.05 -12.00
CA LYS A 3 -5.30 -11.51 -11.86
C LYS A 3 -5.76 -11.82 -10.44
N GLY A 4 -6.98 -12.32 -10.31
CA GLY A 4 -7.63 -12.50 -9.02
C GLY A 4 -7.78 -11.16 -8.29
N ASN A 5 -7.19 -11.06 -7.09
CA ASN A 5 -7.21 -9.86 -6.26
C ASN A 5 -5.94 -9.01 -6.37
N ALA A 6 -4.98 -9.39 -7.21
CA ALA A 6 -3.73 -8.69 -7.39
C ALA A 6 -3.66 -8.00 -8.76
N THR A 7 -2.92 -6.90 -8.80
CA THR A 7 -2.64 -6.15 -10.02
C THR A 7 -1.18 -6.31 -10.38
N PHE A 8 -0.93 -6.79 -11.58
CA PHE A 8 0.42 -7.00 -12.10
C PHE A 8 0.78 -5.89 -13.08
N GLY A 9 1.97 -5.34 -12.92
CA GLY A 9 2.57 -4.32 -13.78
C GLY A 9 4.00 -4.69 -14.16
N ARG A 10 4.53 -3.98 -15.14
CA ARG A 10 5.93 -4.05 -15.56
C ARG A 10 6.39 -2.65 -15.92
N GLN A 11 7.67 -2.37 -15.71
CA GLN A 11 8.31 -1.19 -16.29
C GLN A 11 8.38 -1.34 -17.82
N VAL A 12 8.55 -0.22 -18.52
CA VAL A 12 8.90 -0.23 -19.94
C VAL A 12 10.38 -0.63 -20.09
N GLY A 13 10.67 -1.61 -20.95
CA GLY A 13 12.04 -2.05 -21.22
C GLY A 13 12.09 -3.44 -21.85
N SER A 14 13.30 -3.90 -22.20
CA SER A 14 13.51 -5.20 -22.84
C SER A 14 13.32 -6.38 -21.87
N TYR A 15 13.71 -6.22 -20.59
CA TYR A 15 13.58 -7.25 -19.55
C TYR A 15 13.07 -6.69 -18.20
N PRO A 16 11.87 -6.08 -18.16
CA PRO A 16 11.35 -5.50 -16.93
C PRO A 16 10.88 -6.61 -15.98
N LEU A 17 11.22 -6.45 -14.70
CA LEU A 17 10.71 -7.29 -13.62
C LEU A 17 9.18 -7.19 -13.51
N LEU A 18 8.55 -8.31 -13.19
CA LEU A 18 7.13 -8.35 -12.90
C LEU A 18 6.87 -7.77 -11.52
N VAL A 19 6.06 -6.72 -11.46
CA VAL A 19 5.65 -6.07 -10.21
C VAL A 19 4.24 -6.50 -9.85
N CYS A 20 4.05 -6.99 -8.63
CA CYS A 20 2.77 -7.39 -8.07
C CYS A 20 2.31 -6.36 -7.02
N LEU A 21 1.15 -5.78 -7.22
CA LEU A 21 0.40 -5.08 -6.19
C LEU A 21 -0.63 -6.07 -5.60
N PRO A 22 -0.63 -6.34 -4.29
CA PRO A 22 -1.49 -7.34 -3.64
C PRO A 22 -2.96 -6.87 -3.50
N TYR A 23 -3.40 -5.95 -4.35
CA TYR A 23 -4.74 -5.38 -4.39
C TYR A 23 -5.11 -4.99 -5.83
N LYS A 24 -6.41 -4.79 -6.07
CA LYS A 24 -6.92 -4.34 -7.36
C LYS A 24 -6.68 -2.85 -7.54
N LYS A 25 -6.14 -2.48 -8.70
CA LYS A 25 -5.95 -1.11 -9.17
C LYS A 25 -6.35 -1.04 -10.65
N ASN A 26 -6.65 0.17 -11.12
CA ASN A 26 -6.89 0.43 -12.53
C ASN A 26 -5.60 0.23 -13.32
N VAL A 27 -5.69 -0.53 -14.43
CA VAL A 27 -4.56 -0.81 -15.32
C VAL A 27 -4.40 0.27 -16.39
N GLY A 28 -3.27 0.28 -17.10
CA GLY A 28 -3.01 1.23 -18.20
C GLY A 28 -2.53 2.60 -17.74
N LYS A 29 -2.04 2.71 -16.51
CA LYS A 29 -1.45 3.93 -15.94
C LYS A 29 -0.07 3.63 -15.40
N PHE A 30 0.82 4.61 -15.49
CA PHE A 30 2.06 4.60 -14.72
C PHE A 30 1.73 4.86 -13.25
N VAL A 31 2.39 4.11 -12.37
CA VAL A 31 2.27 4.23 -10.93
C VAL A 31 3.65 4.09 -10.33
N ASP A 32 3.94 4.92 -9.33
CA ASP A 32 5.13 4.77 -8.51
C ASP A 32 4.88 3.69 -7.47
N VAL A 33 5.86 2.80 -7.28
CA VAL A 33 5.72 1.62 -6.43
C VAL A 33 6.95 1.51 -5.54
N LYS A 34 6.72 1.39 -4.24
CA LYS A 34 7.75 1.04 -3.27
C LYS A 34 7.75 -0.47 -3.05
N ILE A 35 8.93 -1.08 -3.10
CA ILE A 35 9.11 -2.52 -3.02
C ILE A 35 9.04 -2.95 -1.55
N LYS A 36 8.14 -3.88 -1.25
CA LYS A 36 7.95 -4.47 0.08
C LYS A 36 8.68 -5.79 0.21
N ASP A 37 8.61 -6.62 -0.82
CA ASP A 37 9.08 -8.00 -0.78
C ASP A 37 9.42 -8.50 -2.19
N TYR A 38 10.04 -9.66 -2.29
CA TYR A 38 10.39 -10.29 -3.56
C TYR A 38 10.03 -11.78 -3.56
N GLY A 39 9.77 -12.30 -4.74
CA GLY A 39 9.63 -13.72 -5.01
C GLY A 39 10.61 -14.15 -6.09
N TYR A 40 10.47 -15.39 -6.58
CA TYR A 40 11.45 -16.00 -7.49
C TYR A 40 11.73 -15.18 -8.77
N ARG A 41 10.70 -14.68 -9.45
CA ARG A 41 10.80 -13.87 -10.69
C ARG A 41 9.90 -12.63 -10.68
N SER A 42 9.58 -12.14 -9.49
CA SER A 42 8.66 -11.02 -9.31
C SER A 42 8.98 -10.26 -8.05
N ILE A 43 8.67 -8.97 -8.04
CA ILE A 43 8.72 -8.12 -6.86
C ILE A 43 7.31 -7.78 -6.42
N THR A 44 7.09 -7.73 -5.12
CA THR A 44 5.83 -7.29 -4.51
C THR A 44 6.01 -5.88 -4.01
N GLY A 45 5.11 -5.01 -4.44
CA GLY A 45 5.16 -3.60 -4.10
C GLY A 45 3.81 -3.04 -3.73
N ILE A 46 3.86 -1.80 -3.25
CA ILE A 46 2.69 -1.00 -2.90
C ILE A 46 2.89 0.35 -3.57
N GLU A 47 1.82 0.91 -4.13
CA GLU A 47 1.78 2.28 -4.63
C GLU A 47 2.37 3.25 -3.60
N TYR A 48 3.23 4.14 -4.08
CA TYR A 48 3.97 5.06 -3.23
C TYR A 48 3.92 6.49 -3.78
N PRO A 49 3.66 7.50 -2.93
CA PRO A 49 3.20 7.35 -1.56
C PRO A 49 1.74 6.86 -1.52
N LEU A 50 1.42 5.94 -0.60
CA LEU A 50 0.07 5.42 -0.48
C LEU A 50 -0.83 6.45 0.22
N ASN A 51 -1.79 7.02 -0.49
CA ASN A 51 -2.75 7.93 0.11
C ASN A 51 -3.70 7.20 1.06
N ILE A 52 -3.56 7.39 2.37
CA ILE A 52 -4.35 6.69 3.39
C ILE A 52 -5.82 7.09 3.38
N ASN A 53 -6.20 8.25 2.87
CA ASN A 53 -7.61 8.67 2.81
C ASN A 53 -8.36 8.01 1.64
N HIS A 54 -7.68 7.79 0.51
CA HIS A 54 -8.29 7.27 -0.72
C HIS A 54 -7.93 5.82 -1.06
N ALA A 55 -6.93 5.23 -0.41
CA ALA A 55 -6.48 3.87 -0.69
C ALA A 55 -7.55 2.82 -0.39
N ASN A 56 -7.55 1.75 -1.19
CA ASN A 56 -8.42 0.60 -0.96
C ASN A 56 -8.03 -0.15 0.34
N MET A 57 -8.99 -0.80 0.99
CA MET A 57 -8.78 -1.58 2.21
C MET A 57 -7.60 -2.54 2.12
N LYS A 58 -7.51 -3.31 1.02
CA LYS A 58 -6.40 -4.26 0.79
C LYS A 58 -5.05 -3.58 0.60
N ALA A 59 -5.03 -2.35 0.10
CA ALA A 59 -3.79 -1.58 -0.03
C ALA A 59 -3.29 -1.13 1.34
N ILE A 60 -4.18 -0.69 2.23
CA ILE A 60 -3.83 -0.36 3.62
C ILE A 60 -3.32 -1.61 4.34
N GLU A 61 -4.02 -2.73 4.22
CA GLU A 61 -3.64 -4.01 4.83
C GLU A 61 -2.32 -4.56 4.28
N SER A 62 -1.92 -4.16 3.07
CA SER A 62 -0.64 -4.57 2.52
C SER A 62 0.56 -3.85 3.12
N LEU A 63 0.35 -2.68 3.76
CA LEU A 63 1.42 -1.90 4.36
C LEU A 63 2.16 -2.70 5.45
N PRO A 64 3.47 -2.48 5.61
CA PRO A 64 4.20 -3.05 6.74
C PRO A 64 3.57 -2.57 8.06
N ALA A 65 3.63 -3.43 9.07
CA ALA A 65 3.03 -3.20 10.40
C ALA A 65 1.50 -2.97 10.44
N ILE A 66 0.77 -3.02 9.32
CA ILE A 66 -0.70 -2.85 9.30
C ILE A 66 -1.39 -4.14 8.87
N GLY A 67 -1.96 -4.86 9.84
CA GLY A 67 -2.83 -6.00 9.57
C GLY A 67 -4.31 -5.61 9.42
N LYS A 68 -5.16 -6.62 9.15
CA LYS A 68 -6.61 -6.46 8.94
C LYS A 68 -7.32 -5.59 9.98
N LYS A 69 -7.07 -5.82 11.28
CA LYS A 69 -7.72 -5.06 12.38
C LYS A 69 -7.38 -3.57 12.32
N ARG A 70 -6.10 -3.25 12.10
CA ARG A 70 -5.61 -1.87 11.98
C ARG A 70 -6.14 -1.21 10.71
N ALA A 71 -6.14 -1.93 9.59
CA ALA A 71 -6.72 -1.44 8.33
C ALA A 71 -8.21 -1.10 8.46
N VAL A 72 -9.01 -1.92 9.18
CA VAL A 72 -10.44 -1.65 9.43
C VAL A 72 -10.61 -0.37 10.25
N ARG A 73 -9.81 -0.20 11.32
CA ARG A 73 -9.87 1.02 12.15
C ARG A 73 -9.50 2.26 11.36
N ILE A 74 -8.45 2.18 10.53
CA ILE A 74 -8.06 3.26 9.63
C ILE A 74 -9.23 3.60 8.71
N MET A 75 -9.83 2.60 8.06
CA MET A 75 -10.94 2.81 7.12
C MET A 75 -12.18 3.44 7.78
N ALA A 76 -12.48 3.07 9.02
CA ALA A 76 -13.62 3.59 9.79
C ALA A 76 -13.44 5.05 10.26
N ASN A 77 -12.20 5.52 10.44
CA ASN A 77 -11.90 6.85 10.96
C ASN A 77 -11.38 7.83 9.88
N ARG A 78 -11.39 7.43 8.61
CA ARG A 78 -11.10 8.34 7.50
C ARG A 78 -12.20 9.43 7.41
N PRO A 79 -11.85 10.65 6.99
CA PRO A 79 -10.54 11.12 6.56
C PRO A 79 -9.68 11.65 7.73
N PHE A 80 -8.36 11.50 7.62
CA PHE A 80 -7.39 12.07 8.56
C PHE A 80 -6.80 13.37 8.00
N LYS A 81 -6.71 14.40 8.85
CA LYS A 81 -6.11 15.71 8.49
C LYS A 81 -4.60 15.73 8.74
N ASN A 82 -4.15 15.01 9.76
CA ASN A 82 -2.75 14.94 10.17
C ASN A 82 -2.40 13.52 10.64
N PHE A 83 -1.10 13.25 10.75
CA PHE A 83 -0.63 11.94 11.19
C PHE A 83 -0.93 11.67 12.68
N GLU A 84 -1.14 12.71 13.49
CA GLU A 84 -1.49 12.55 14.91
C GLU A 84 -2.86 11.90 15.10
N GLU A 85 -3.86 12.31 14.32
CA GLU A 85 -5.20 11.67 14.29
C GLU A 85 -5.08 10.19 13.91
N LEU A 86 -4.22 9.88 12.94
CA LEU A 86 -3.93 8.50 12.56
C LEU A 86 -3.27 7.72 13.71
N TYR A 87 -2.32 8.30 14.45
CA TYR A 87 -1.67 7.58 15.54
C TYR A 87 -2.58 7.36 16.76
N LYS A 88 -3.52 8.28 17.03
CA LYS A 88 -4.45 8.17 18.16
C LYS A 88 -5.34 6.93 18.08
N ILE A 89 -5.65 6.46 16.87
CA ILE A 89 -6.50 5.28 16.66
C ILE A 89 -5.71 3.95 16.66
N MET A 90 -4.38 4.01 16.74
CA MET A 90 -3.49 2.84 16.65
C MET A 90 -3.13 2.30 18.04
N ASP A 91 -2.76 1.01 18.11
CA ASP A 91 -2.36 0.36 19.36
C ASP A 91 -0.97 0.79 19.82
N SER A 92 -0.64 0.57 21.09
CA SER A 92 0.67 0.90 21.70
C SER A 92 1.87 0.23 21.01
N VAL A 93 1.67 -0.91 20.35
CA VAL A 93 2.70 -1.68 19.61
C VAL A 93 2.79 -1.24 18.14
N PHE A 94 2.45 0.01 17.83
CA PHE A 94 2.51 0.53 16.46
C PHE A 94 3.85 1.22 16.20
N ASN A 95 4.64 0.68 15.27
CA ASN A 95 5.87 1.32 14.81
C ASN A 95 5.54 2.46 13.84
N LYS A 96 5.61 3.69 14.33
CA LYS A 96 5.24 4.90 13.57
C LYS A 96 6.20 5.15 12.41
N GLU A 97 7.50 4.99 12.66
CA GLU A 97 8.56 5.30 11.68
C GLU A 97 8.47 4.42 10.44
N GLU A 98 8.20 3.13 10.65
CA GLU A 98 8.12 2.16 9.56
C GLU A 98 6.97 2.49 8.61
N VAL A 99 5.82 2.93 9.11
CA VAL A 99 4.65 3.22 8.29
C VAL A 99 4.73 4.58 7.62
N ASN A 100 5.25 5.60 8.32
CA ASN A 100 5.36 6.96 7.78
C ASN A 100 6.11 7.03 6.46
N ASN A 101 7.12 6.19 6.32
CA ASN A 101 7.92 6.08 5.11
C ASN A 101 7.15 5.52 3.90
N TRP A 102 5.88 5.14 4.04
CA TRP A 102 5.06 4.56 2.96
C TRP A 102 3.83 5.38 2.61
N ILE A 103 3.37 6.24 3.53
CA ILE A 103 2.04 6.82 3.48
C ILE A 103 2.06 8.32 3.18
N SER A 104 1.01 8.77 2.50
CA SER A 104 0.64 10.19 2.36
C SER A 104 -0.77 10.40 2.88
N LEU A 105 -1.04 11.62 3.35
CA LEU A 105 -2.40 12.10 3.67
C LEU A 105 -2.97 12.99 2.55
N LYS A 106 -2.12 13.44 1.61
CA LYS A 106 -2.47 14.17 0.39
C LYS A 106 -2.64 13.22 -0.79
#